data_AF-A0A1V5W7R1-F1
#
_entry.id   AF-A0A1V5W7R1-F1
#
_cell.length_a   1.000
_cell.length_b   1.000
_cell.length_c   1.000
_cell.angle_alpha   90.00
_cell.angle_beta   90.00
_cell.angle_gamma   90.00
#
_symmetry.space_group_name_H-M   'P 1'
#
loop_
_entity.id
_entity.type
_entity.pdbx_description
1 polymer ?
#
loop_
_entity_poly.entity_id
_entity_poly.type
_entity_poly.pdbx_seq_one_letter_code
_entity_poly.pdbx_strand_id
1 'polypeptide(L)'
;MVLKFQSKHHVEKFKKHKLYMETSKTFSSDIVTLTINEAADIASVSTDTIRNWIKSGYLISPDKKTITQTSFDQFMENIAGVEKLTSRANKLFKVDNNYKEITRKIDFLIQNFADEEIGIEYEKSLSASYRNREGIYYTPSTIARDMIRKIKIKPHLKFLDPCCGSGNFIIEAIRLGIPPENIYGFDTDENAVTITKNRIYQETEFESPNIIVGDFLEHCQRLKAEGITFDLIFTNPPWGKKMKKDEKKKYGKIFDCGDSLDTSSIFMAACFEILKKSGTLGFLLQEAFFNIAAYEDMRGKVLQKKILYIIDYGRAFKGLMTKAQAIIIKNQRPIAENKIQCIHKDSISTLNQSCFINNPKKIFNFWINEDDFKVIDRLYSIKHITLSQKAKWGLGIVTGNNKRFCKKCYSDGYIPVYKGTDILKNKIKEPSTFIPRDFSKFQQVAPLELYEAKEKLIYRFISSDLCFAYDDKQRVILNSANLLIPENIGISTKDLAALLNSDIINWLFKRLFNTHKILRSDLELLPIHVDYFKKYKEFSEKSYLDYLGIIKLSDNIFRLKS
;
A
#
# COMPACT_ATOMS: atom_id res chain seq x y z
N MET A 1 -9.93 42.66 -42.65
CA MET A 1 -9.25 41.64 -43.48
C MET A 1 -8.50 40.66 -42.56
N VAL A 2 -9.20 39.81 -41.81
CA VAL A 2 -8.75 38.51 -41.24
C VAL A 2 -10.02 37.84 -40.68
N LEU A 3 -10.86 37.31 -41.56
CA LEU A 3 -12.04 36.48 -41.22
C LEU A 3 -12.39 35.66 -42.46
N LYS A 4 -11.55 34.65 -42.80
CA LYS A 4 -11.84 33.67 -43.86
C LYS A 4 -10.85 32.49 -43.94
N PHE A 5 -10.43 31.86 -42.83
CA PHE A 5 -9.61 30.63 -42.92
C PHE A 5 -9.79 29.59 -41.80
N GLN A 6 -10.98 29.49 -41.17
CA GLN A 6 -11.27 28.40 -40.22
C GLN A 6 -12.57 27.61 -40.48
N SER A 7 -13.31 27.88 -41.55
CA SER A 7 -14.57 27.16 -41.83
C SER A 7 -14.47 26.01 -42.83
N LYS A 8 -13.31 25.76 -43.46
CA LYS A 8 -13.15 24.62 -44.40
C LYS A 8 -12.79 23.29 -43.73
N HIS A 9 -12.09 23.28 -42.59
CA HIS A 9 -11.73 22.03 -41.89
C HIS A 9 -12.85 21.41 -41.04
N HIS A 10 -13.84 22.18 -40.60
CA HIS A 10 -14.97 21.64 -39.84
C HIS A 10 -16.06 21.02 -40.72
N VAL A 11 -16.20 21.46 -41.97
CA VAL A 11 -17.20 20.91 -42.91
C VAL A 11 -16.73 19.61 -43.56
N GLU A 12 -15.42 19.41 -43.77
CA GLU A 12 -14.86 18.13 -44.21
C GLU A 12 -14.92 17.03 -43.14
N LYS A 13 -14.78 17.40 -41.86
CA LYS A 13 -14.87 16.44 -40.73
C LYS A 13 -16.30 15.91 -40.51
N PHE A 14 -17.31 16.74 -40.78
CA PHE A 14 -18.72 16.33 -40.73
C PHE A 14 -19.19 15.57 -41.98
N LYS A 15 -18.66 15.88 -43.18
CA LYS A 15 -18.94 15.09 -44.39
C LYS A 15 -18.33 13.68 -44.32
N LYS A 16 -17.17 13.50 -43.66
CA LYS A 16 -16.60 12.16 -43.40
C LYS A 16 -17.43 11.32 -42.42
N HIS A 17 -18.18 11.94 -41.51
CA HIS A 17 -19.03 11.20 -40.55
C HIS A 17 -20.41 10.83 -41.11
N LYS A 18 -20.93 11.60 -42.08
CA LYS A 18 -22.21 11.29 -42.73
C LYS A 18 -22.08 10.21 -43.82
N LEU A 19 -20.90 10.07 -44.44
CA LEU A 19 -20.57 8.93 -45.31
C LEU A 19 -20.42 7.59 -44.55
N TYR A 20 -20.37 7.65 -43.21
CA TYR A 20 -20.14 6.51 -42.31
C TYR A 20 -21.43 5.78 -41.88
N MET A 21 -22.61 6.30 -42.20
CA MET A 21 -23.90 5.65 -41.89
C MET A 21 -24.60 5.06 -43.12
N GLU A 22 -24.25 5.50 -44.33
CA GLU A 22 -24.87 5.03 -45.59
C GLU A 22 -24.05 3.97 -46.35
N THR A 23 -22.85 3.62 -45.89
CA THR A 23 -22.09 2.44 -46.38
C THR A 23 -22.38 1.20 -45.54
N SER A 24 -23.64 1.04 -45.14
CA SER A 24 -24.18 -0.16 -44.49
C SER A 24 -24.98 -0.98 -45.50
N LYS A 25 -24.36 -1.31 -46.63
CA LYS A 25 -24.78 -2.40 -47.52
C LYS A 25 -23.62 -2.74 -48.44
N THR A 26 -23.32 -4.04 -48.48
CA THR A 26 -22.33 -4.72 -49.34
C THR A 26 -20.87 -4.31 -49.15
N PHE A 27 -20.16 -4.98 -48.22
CA PHE A 27 -18.81 -5.51 -48.46
C PHE A 27 -18.57 -6.74 -47.57
N SER A 28 -18.53 -7.90 -48.21
CA SER A 28 -17.96 -9.14 -47.69
C SER A 28 -16.45 -9.04 -47.83
N SER A 29 -15.76 -8.65 -46.77
CA SER A 29 -14.30 -8.78 -46.65
C SER A 29 -14.02 -9.30 -45.25
N ASP A 30 -13.27 -10.40 -45.16
CA ASP A 30 -12.88 -11.03 -43.90
C ASP A 30 -12.38 -9.97 -42.91
N ILE A 31 -13.14 -9.76 -41.84
CA ILE A 31 -12.72 -8.87 -40.75
C ILE A 31 -11.52 -9.58 -40.12
N VAL A 32 -10.31 -9.06 -40.38
CA VAL A 32 -9.09 -9.58 -39.76
C VAL A 32 -9.23 -9.36 -38.26
N THR A 33 -9.21 -10.46 -37.52
CA THR A 33 -9.38 -10.46 -36.07
C THR A 33 -8.16 -11.09 -35.40
N LEU A 34 -7.86 -10.62 -34.19
CA LEU A 34 -6.92 -11.26 -33.27
C LEU A 34 -7.72 -11.97 -32.19
N THR A 35 -7.27 -13.14 -31.77
CA THR A 35 -7.75 -13.72 -30.52
C THR A 35 -7.32 -12.86 -29.33
N ILE A 36 -8.07 -12.93 -28.22
CA ILE A 36 -7.71 -12.24 -26.98
C ILE A 36 -6.31 -12.63 -26.48
N ASN A 37 -5.87 -13.87 -26.73
CA ASN A 37 -4.54 -14.34 -26.34
C ASN A 37 -3.46 -13.69 -27.22
N GLU A 38 -3.61 -13.71 -28.54
CA GLU A 38 -2.67 -13.07 -29.45
C GLU A 38 -2.56 -11.56 -29.19
N ALA A 39 -3.69 -10.88 -28.98
CA ALA A 39 -3.70 -9.48 -28.61
C ALA A 39 -3.01 -9.21 -27.26
N ALA A 40 -3.17 -10.12 -26.28
CA ALA A 40 -2.52 -10.03 -24.98
C ALA A 40 -1.01 -10.19 -25.09
N ASP A 41 -0.55 -11.13 -25.92
CA ASP A 41 0.85 -11.39 -26.19
C ASP A 41 1.49 -10.20 -26.92
N ILE A 42 0.85 -9.70 -27.99
CA ILE A 42 1.32 -8.54 -28.76
C ILE A 42 1.39 -7.29 -27.87
N ALA A 43 0.38 -7.04 -27.04
CA ALA A 43 0.36 -5.89 -26.13
C ALA A 43 1.17 -6.11 -24.84
N SER A 44 1.72 -7.31 -24.60
CA SER A 44 2.44 -7.68 -23.38
C SER A 44 1.63 -7.43 -22.09
N VAL A 45 0.35 -7.80 -22.10
CA VAL A 45 -0.56 -7.66 -20.97
C VAL A 45 -1.27 -8.98 -20.66
N SER A 46 -1.97 -9.06 -19.52
CA SER A 46 -2.84 -10.22 -19.27
C SER A 46 -4.05 -10.22 -20.20
N THR A 47 -4.60 -11.40 -20.49
CA THR A 47 -5.88 -11.54 -21.22
C THR A 47 -7.03 -10.78 -20.54
N ASP A 48 -7.00 -10.66 -19.22
CA ASP A 48 -7.96 -9.83 -18.47
C ASP A 48 -7.82 -8.34 -18.75
N THR A 49 -6.61 -7.87 -19.06
CA THR A 49 -6.37 -6.49 -19.47
C THR A 49 -6.99 -6.21 -20.84
N ILE A 50 -6.82 -7.12 -21.80
CA ILE A 50 -7.49 -7.04 -23.11
C ILE A 50 -9.01 -7.03 -22.94
N ARG A 51 -9.56 -7.94 -22.11
CA ARG A 51 -11.00 -7.97 -21.81
C ARG A 51 -11.49 -6.67 -21.18
N ASN A 52 -10.69 -6.04 -20.32
CA ASN A 52 -11.02 -4.74 -19.75
C ASN A 52 -11.02 -3.61 -20.80
N TRP A 53 -10.12 -3.65 -21.78
CA TRP A 53 -10.11 -2.69 -22.89
C TRP A 53 -11.32 -2.86 -23.81
N ILE A 54 -11.74 -4.10 -24.07
CA ILE A 54 -13.00 -4.40 -24.77
C ILE A 54 -14.19 -3.83 -23.99
N LYS A 55 -14.31 -4.13 -22.69
CA LYS A 55 -15.40 -3.63 -21.84
C LYS A 55 -15.45 -2.09 -21.77
N SER A 56 -14.28 -1.47 -21.63
CA SER A 56 -14.14 0.01 -21.64
C SER A 56 -14.41 0.61 -23.02
N GLY A 57 -14.55 -0.25 -24.04
CA GLY A 57 -14.90 0.07 -25.41
C GLY A 57 -13.79 0.78 -26.18
N TYR A 58 -12.54 0.52 -25.78
CA TYR A 58 -11.35 0.89 -26.53
C TYR A 58 -11.07 -0.07 -27.69
N LEU A 59 -11.45 -1.33 -27.53
CA LEU A 59 -11.33 -2.37 -28.56
C LEU A 59 -12.72 -2.81 -29.03
N ILE A 60 -12.82 -3.17 -30.31
CA ILE A 60 -14.05 -3.68 -30.93
C ILE A 60 -13.94 -5.20 -31.00
N SER A 61 -14.89 -5.89 -30.36
CA SER A 61 -14.95 -7.34 -30.26
C SER A 61 -16.14 -7.83 -31.09
N PRO A 62 -15.94 -8.46 -32.27
CA PRO A 62 -17.04 -8.98 -33.07
C PRO A 62 -17.68 -10.21 -32.42
N ASP A 63 -16.94 -10.96 -31.59
CA ASP A 63 -17.44 -12.05 -30.75
C ASP A 63 -16.78 -12.07 -29.36
N LYS A 64 -17.04 -13.10 -28.53
CA LYS A 64 -16.53 -13.19 -27.15
C LYS A 64 -15.03 -13.54 -27.04
N LYS A 65 -14.38 -13.95 -28.12
CA LYS A 65 -13.02 -14.51 -28.17
C LYS A 65 -12.05 -13.67 -29.01
N THR A 66 -12.55 -12.84 -29.91
CA THR A 66 -11.75 -12.11 -30.89
C THR A 66 -11.96 -10.60 -30.81
N ILE A 67 -10.99 -9.82 -31.28
CA ILE A 67 -11.04 -8.36 -31.46
C ILE A 67 -10.66 -8.01 -32.88
N THR A 68 -11.16 -6.90 -33.42
CA THR A 68 -10.76 -6.46 -34.76
C THR A 68 -9.32 -5.92 -34.73
N GLN A 69 -8.48 -6.38 -35.65
CA GLN A 69 -7.09 -5.93 -35.80
C GLN A 69 -7.03 -4.39 -35.89
N THR A 70 -7.92 -3.80 -36.67
CA THR A 70 -8.01 -2.35 -36.84
C THR A 70 -8.24 -1.60 -35.52
N SER A 71 -9.12 -2.10 -34.65
CA SER A 71 -9.36 -1.45 -33.35
C SER A 71 -8.18 -1.61 -32.40
N PHE A 72 -7.47 -2.74 -32.50
CA PHE A 72 -6.26 -3.01 -31.74
C PHE A 72 -5.10 -2.11 -32.15
N ASP A 73 -4.82 -2.01 -33.45
CA ASP A 73 -3.74 -1.16 -33.97
C ASP A 73 -3.98 0.32 -33.65
N GLN A 74 -5.21 0.80 -33.86
CA GLN A 74 -5.58 2.18 -33.51
C GLN A 74 -5.44 2.46 -32.02
N PHE A 75 -5.81 1.50 -31.17
CA PHE A 75 -5.64 1.62 -29.72
C PHE A 75 -4.16 1.66 -29.34
N MET A 76 -3.33 0.77 -29.91
CA MET A 76 -1.90 0.70 -29.63
C MET A 76 -1.14 1.93 -30.12
N GLU A 77 -1.52 2.51 -31.25
CA GLU A 77 -0.88 3.69 -31.84
C GLU A 77 -1.28 5.00 -31.13
N ASN A 78 -2.56 5.16 -30.78
CA ASN A 78 -3.10 6.47 -30.39
C ASN A 78 -3.49 6.58 -28.90
N ILE A 79 -3.62 5.46 -28.18
CA ILE A 79 -4.21 5.44 -26.83
C ILE A 79 -3.26 4.75 -25.83
N ALA A 80 -2.66 3.62 -26.22
CA ALA A 80 -1.65 2.94 -25.42
C ALA A 80 -0.43 3.85 -25.26
N GLY A 81 -0.09 4.19 -24.01
CA GLY A 81 1.02 5.10 -23.70
C GLY A 81 0.61 6.56 -23.43
N VAL A 82 -0.58 7.00 -23.86
CA VAL A 82 -1.05 8.40 -23.69
C VAL A 82 -2.11 8.52 -22.60
N GLU A 83 -3.02 7.56 -22.49
CA GLU A 83 -3.93 7.43 -21.35
C GLU A 83 -3.36 6.48 -20.28
N LYS A 84 -3.72 6.70 -19.01
CA LYS A 84 -3.28 6.11 -17.71
C LYS A 84 -3.07 4.57 -17.60
N LEU A 85 -3.05 3.83 -18.70
CA LEU A 85 -3.06 2.37 -18.81
C LEU A 85 -1.66 1.71 -18.77
N THR A 86 -0.57 2.48 -18.77
CA THR A 86 0.81 1.93 -18.75
C THR A 86 1.31 1.45 -17.39
N SER A 87 0.62 1.69 -16.27
CA SER A 87 1.21 1.35 -14.96
C SER A 87 1.19 -0.15 -14.60
N ARG A 88 0.35 -0.96 -15.27
CA ARG A 88 0.23 -2.40 -14.98
C ARG A 88 0.83 -3.31 -16.05
N ALA A 89 0.81 -2.88 -17.32
CA ALA A 89 1.29 -3.64 -18.48
C ALA A 89 2.81 -3.84 -18.49
N ASN A 90 3.58 -2.78 -18.22
CA ASN A 90 5.04 -2.80 -18.37
C ASN A 90 5.80 -3.49 -17.22
N LYS A 91 5.12 -4.25 -16.35
CA LYS A 91 5.73 -4.94 -15.20
C LYS A 91 6.24 -6.35 -15.50
N LEU A 92 5.99 -6.91 -16.68
CA LEU A 92 6.28 -8.31 -16.97
C LEU A 92 7.38 -8.54 -18.02
N PHE A 93 7.64 -7.60 -18.93
CA PHE A 93 8.59 -7.82 -20.03
C PHE A 93 9.70 -6.79 -20.08
N LYS A 94 10.76 -7.07 -19.31
CA LYS A 94 12.14 -6.70 -19.64
C LYS A 94 13.10 -7.57 -18.83
N VAL A 95 13.06 -8.89 -19.04
CA VAL A 95 14.20 -9.77 -18.78
C VAL A 95 14.11 -10.93 -19.77
N ASP A 96 14.88 -10.84 -20.83
CA ASP A 96 15.86 -11.87 -21.14
C ASP A 96 16.85 -11.25 -22.12
N ASN A 97 18.03 -10.90 -21.61
CA ASN A 97 19.30 -11.05 -22.32
C ASN A 97 20.45 -10.54 -21.43
N ASN A 98 21.45 -11.43 -21.28
CA ASN A 98 22.86 -11.16 -21.05
C ASN A 98 23.41 -11.02 -19.60
N TYR A 99 23.46 -12.15 -18.88
CA TYR A 99 24.27 -12.32 -17.67
C TYR A 99 25.76 -11.94 -17.89
N LYS A 100 26.33 -12.27 -19.06
CA LYS A 100 27.73 -11.92 -19.43
C LYS A 100 27.97 -10.43 -19.63
N GLU A 101 26.95 -9.66 -19.98
CA GLU A 101 27.05 -8.20 -20.17
C GLU A 101 26.91 -7.46 -18.83
N ILE A 102 26.28 -8.09 -17.83
CA ILE A 102 26.17 -7.57 -16.47
C ILE A 102 27.49 -7.79 -15.70
N THR A 103 28.14 -8.94 -15.83
CA THR A 103 29.44 -9.19 -15.17
C THR A 103 30.52 -8.20 -15.64
N ARG A 104 30.62 -7.93 -16.95
CA ARG A 104 31.54 -6.88 -17.47
C ARG A 104 31.23 -5.48 -16.96
N LYS A 105 29.99 -5.21 -16.57
CA LYS A 105 29.59 -3.93 -15.99
C LYS A 105 30.04 -3.80 -14.53
N ILE A 106 30.12 -4.89 -13.76
CA ILE A 106 30.56 -4.83 -12.36
C ILE A 106 32.03 -4.46 -12.21
N ASP A 107 32.92 -5.10 -12.97
CA ASP A 107 34.34 -4.76 -12.93
C ASP A 107 34.55 -3.28 -13.30
N PHE A 108 33.82 -2.81 -14.33
CA PHE A 108 33.81 -1.40 -14.69
C PHE A 108 33.33 -0.51 -13.54
N LEU A 109 32.22 -0.86 -12.87
CA LEU A 109 31.71 -0.07 -11.76
C LEU A 109 32.69 -0.02 -10.59
N ILE A 110 33.30 -1.14 -10.22
CA ILE A 110 34.28 -1.23 -9.13
C ILE A 110 35.57 -0.44 -9.46
N GLN A 111 35.96 -0.37 -10.73
CA GLN A 111 37.14 0.38 -11.16
C GLN A 111 36.90 1.89 -11.26
N ASN A 112 35.67 2.33 -11.51
CA ASN A 112 35.36 3.74 -11.83
C ASN A 112 34.62 4.49 -10.72
N PHE A 113 34.06 3.78 -9.73
CA PHE A 113 33.34 4.37 -8.61
C PHE A 113 33.89 3.85 -7.28
N ALA A 114 33.64 4.59 -6.20
CA ALA A 114 34.06 4.23 -4.84
C ALA A 114 32.87 4.28 -3.86
N ASP A 115 33.05 3.72 -2.67
CA ASP A 115 32.10 3.82 -1.57
C ASP A 115 30.66 3.38 -1.96
N GLU A 116 29.65 4.18 -1.58
CA GLU A 116 28.24 3.94 -1.86
C GLU A 116 27.89 4.14 -3.35
N GLU A 117 28.72 4.89 -4.11
CA GLU A 117 28.44 5.19 -5.51
C GLU A 117 28.40 3.93 -6.37
N ILE A 118 29.24 2.94 -6.08
CA ILE A 118 29.24 1.64 -6.78
C ILE A 118 27.84 1.00 -6.69
N GLY A 119 27.25 0.99 -5.50
CA GLY A 119 25.90 0.44 -5.26
C GLY A 119 24.81 1.27 -5.93
N ILE A 120 24.92 2.61 -5.89
CA ILE A 120 23.97 3.53 -6.53
C ILE A 120 23.95 3.33 -8.05
N GLU A 121 25.13 3.28 -8.68
CA GLU A 121 25.24 3.09 -10.13
C GLU A 121 24.82 1.68 -10.55
N TYR A 122 25.12 0.67 -9.72
CA TYR A 122 24.60 -0.67 -9.94
C TYR A 122 23.06 -0.69 -9.91
N GLU A 123 22.41 -0.10 -8.91
CA GLU A 123 20.94 -0.02 -8.86
C GLU A 123 20.37 0.71 -10.08
N LYS A 124 20.98 1.83 -10.50
CA LYS A 124 20.55 2.61 -11.67
C LYS A 124 20.69 1.82 -12.97
N SER A 125 21.66 0.91 -13.06
CA SER A 125 21.86 0.04 -14.22
C SER A 125 20.71 -0.97 -14.40
N LEU A 126 19.94 -1.26 -13.33
CA LEU A 126 18.83 -2.20 -13.34
C LEU A 126 17.52 -1.56 -13.80
N SER A 127 16.74 -2.30 -14.59
CA SER A 127 15.41 -1.84 -15.01
C SER A 127 14.46 -1.67 -13.82
N ALA A 128 13.60 -0.64 -13.87
CA ALA A 128 12.61 -0.42 -12.81
C ALA A 128 11.68 -1.63 -12.59
N SER A 129 11.37 -2.39 -13.65
CA SER A 129 10.57 -3.61 -13.54
C SER A 129 11.29 -4.71 -12.77
N TYR A 130 12.58 -4.92 -13.06
CA TYR A 130 13.40 -5.89 -12.36
C TYR A 130 13.56 -5.53 -10.88
N ARG A 131 13.90 -4.27 -10.57
CA ARG A 131 13.99 -3.77 -9.19
C ARG A 131 12.70 -3.98 -8.40
N ASN A 132 11.55 -3.64 -8.99
CA ASN A 132 10.25 -3.87 -8.36
C ASN A 132 9.92 -5.36 -8.15
N ARG A 133 10.36 -6.25 -9.05
CA ARG A 133 10.08 -7.69 -8.98
C ARG A 133 10.93 -8.36 -7.92
N GLU A 134 12.21 -8.04 -7.90
CA GLU A 134 13.19 -8.63 -6.99
C GLU A 134 13.28 -7.92 -5.64
N GLY A 135 12.73 -6.70 -5.53
CA GLY A 135 12.78 -5.89 -4.31
C GLY A 135 14.12 -5.14 -4.14
N ILE A 136 14.83 -4.84 -5.22
CA ILE A 136 16.17 -4.24 -5.20
C ILE A 136 16.05 -2.72 -5.10
N TYR A 137 16.13 -2.22 -3.87
CA TYR A 137 16.19 -0.81 -3.52
C TYR A 137 17.19 -0.63 -2.37
N TYR A 138 18.37 -0.09 -2.68
CA TYR A 138 19.42 0.03 -1.69
C TYR A 138 19.12 1.15 -0.70
N THR A 139 19.24 0.82 0.58
CA THR A 139 19.04 1.75 1.68
C THR A 139 20.07 2.86 1.61
N PRO A 140 19.69 4.14 1.54
CA PRO A 140 20.65 5.24 1.61
C PRO A 140 21.53 5.15 2.86
N SER A 141 22.84 5.41 2.72
CA SER A 141 23.80 5.36 3.83
C SER A 141 23.40 6.26 4.99
N THR A 142 22.75 7.39 4.72
CA THR A 142 22.21 8.30 5.75
C THR A 142 21.16 7.63 6.64
N ILE A 143 20.29 6.79 6.08
CA ILE A 143 19.29 6.02 6.82
C ILE A 143 19.95 4.87 7.57
N ALA A 144 20.83 4.10 6.91
CA ALA A 144 21.55 3.00 7.55
C ALA A 144 22.35 3.49 8.77
N ARG A 145 23.07 4.60 8.60
CA ARG A 145 23.82 5.28 9.65
C ARG A 145 22.93 5.76 10.79
N ASP A 146 21.81 6.42 10.49
CA ASP A 146 20.88 6.90 11.52
C ASP A 146 20.30 5.74 12.35
N MET A 147 19.97 4.61 11.72
CA MET A 147 19.48 3.43 12.43
C MET A 147 20.54 2.82 13.36
N ILE A 148 21.78 2.61 12.88
CA ILE A 148 22.81 1.93 13.68
C ILE A 148 23.37 2.84 14.78
N ARG A 149 23.58 4.14 14.51
CA ARG A 149 24.14 5.10 15.49
C ARG A 149 23.29 5.26 16.76
N LYS A 150 22.01 4.88 16.72
CA LYS A 150 21.13 4.87 17.90
C LYS A 150 21.47 3.75 18.89
N ILE A 151 22.32 2.80 18.51
CA ILE A 151 22.73 1.67 19.33
C ILE A 151 24.19 1.79 19.73
N LYS A 152 24.49 1.41 20.98
CA LYS A 152 25.87 1.35 21.47
C LYS A 152 26.59 0.13 20.89
N ILE A 153 27.51 0.37 19.97
CA ILE A 153 28.37 -0.64 19.37
C ILE A 153 29.55 -0.96 20.29
N LYS A 154 29.96 -2.23 20.31
CA LYS A 154 31.18 -2.72 20.98
C LYS A 154 31.91 -3.68 20.04
N PRO A 155 33.26 -3.75 20.07
CA PRO A 155 34.02 -4.54 19.09
C PRO A 155 33.76 -6.05 19.10
N HIS A 156 33.29 -6.63 20.21
CA HIS A 156 33.03 -8.08 20.29
C HIS A 156 31.63 -8.49 19.77
N LEU A 157 30.80 -7.55 19.34
CA LEU A 157 29.44 -7.86 18.89
C LEU A 157 29.48 -8.49 17.49
N LYS A 158 28.67 -9.53 17.29
CA LYS A 158 28.46 -10.12 15.96
C LYS A 158 27.31 -9.42 15.24
N PHE A 159 27.54 -9.00 14.01
CA PHE A 159 26.58 -8.25 13.19
C PHE A 159 26.13 -9.07 11.98
N LEU A 160 24.85 -8.94 11.62
CA LEU A 160 24.27 -9.57 10.44
C LEU A 160 23.40 -8.58 9.66
N ASP A 161 23.59 -8.55 8.34
CA ASP A 161 22.59 -8.05 7.39
C ASP A 161 22.07 -9.21 6.51
N PRO A 162 20.87 -9.77 6.78
CA PRO A 162 20.30 -10.88 6.01
C PRO A 162 19.91 -10.55 4.56
N CYS A 163 19.91 -9.27 4.17
CA CYS A 163 19.58 -8.81 2.82
C CYS A 163 20.55 -7.68 2.44
N CYS A 164 21.83 -7.99 2.40
CA CYS A 164 22.88 -6.98 2.48
C CYS A 164 22.96 -6.07 1.26
N GLY A 165 22.45 -6.49 0.09
CA GLY A 165 22.52 -5.72 -1.13
C GLY A 165 23.95 -5.27 -1.41
N SER A 166 24.14 -3.97 -1.62
CA SER A 166 25.45 -3.35 -1.82
C SER A 166 26.23 -3.07 -0.52
N GLY A 167 25.70 -3.41 0.66
CA GLY A 167 26.46 -3.46 1.91
C GLY A 167 26.35 -2.23 2.81
N ASN A 168 25.39 -1.32 2.60
CA ASN A 168 25.36 -0.04 3.35
C ASN A 168 25.24 -0.20 4.88
N PHE A 169 24.43 -1.13 5.40
CA PHE A 169 24.39 -1.38 6.85
C PHE A 169 25.70 -2.00 7.36
N ILE A 170 26.34 -2.87 6.56
CA ILE A 170 27.61 -3.51 6.91
C ILE A 170 28.74 -2.48 7.02
N ILE A 171 28.90 -1.61 6.02
CA ILE A 171 29.95 -0.58 6.03
C ILE A 171 29.74 0.38 7.21
N GLU A 172 28.51 0.76 7.51
CA GLU A 172 28.24 1.61 8.68
C GLU A 172 28.49 0.88 10.02
N ALA A 173 28.27 -0.43 10.11
CA ALA A 173 28.63 -1.22 11.29
C ALA A 173 30.15 -1.30 11.50
N ILE A 174 30.92 -1.49 10.42
CA ILE A 174 32.38 -1.49 10.43
C ILE A 174 32.91 -0.12 10.88
N ARG A 175 32.41 0.97 10.28
CA ARG A 175 32.79 2.35 10.63
C ARG A 175 32.46 2.71 12.09
N LEU A 176 31.53 2.01 12.73
CA LEU A 176 31.20 2.17 14.14
C LEU A 176 31.99 1.22 15.07
N GLY A 177 32.92 0.44 14.52
CA GLY A 177 33.89 -0.36 15.27
C GLY A 177 33.54 -1.83 15.42
N ILE A 178 32.65 -2.40 14.60
CA ILE A 178 32.53 -3.86 14.48
C ILE A 178 33.68 -4.37 13.58
N PRO A 179 34.52 -5.29 14.07
CA PRO A 179 35.58 -5.89 13.25
C PRO A 179 35.01 -6.65 12.05
N PRO A 180 35.66 -6.62 10.88
CA PRO A 180 35.15 -7.25 9.65
C PRO A 180 34.99 -8.77 9.77
N GLU A 181 35.76 -9.45 10.64
CA GLU A 181 35.59 -10.88 10.95
C GLU A 181 34.27 -11.21 11.66
N ASN A 182 33.66 -10.22 12.33
CA ASN A 182 32.38 -10.35 13.05
C ASN A 182 31.18 -9.90 12.20
N ILE A 183 31.39 -9.52 10.95
CA ILE A 183 30.36 -9.13 10.00
C ILE A 183 29.87 -10.36 9.23
N TYR A 184 28.56 -10.50 9.10
CA TYR A 184 27.91 -11.49 8.27
C TYR A 184 26.88 -10.82 7.35
N GLY A 185 26.74 -11.33 6.14
CA GLY A 185 25.80 -10.78 5.16
C GLY A 185 25.34 -11.81 4.15
N PHE A 186 24.10 -11.69 3.71
CA PHE A 186 23.53 -12.56 2.67
C PHE A 186 22.81 -11.71 1.63
N ASP A 187 22.98 -12.05 0.36
CA ASP A 187 22.10 -11.59 -0.71
C ASP A 187 22.01 -12.66 -1.81
N THR A 188 20.88 -12.71 -2.51
CA THR A 188 20.71 -13.61 -3.66
C THR A 188 21.38 -13.09 -4.93
N ASP A 189 21.72 -11.80 -4.98
CA ASP A 189 22.40 -11.17 -6.11
C ASP A 189 23.92 -11.24 -5.95
N GLU A 190 24.56 -12.07 -6.77
CA GLU A 190 26.01 -12.24 -6.80
C GLU A 190 26.77 -10.92 -7.03
N ASN A 191 26.21 -10.02 -7.84
CA ASN A 191 26.85 -8.73 -8.11
C ASN A 191 26.81 -7.83 -6.87
N ALA A 192 25.68 -7.81 -6.15
CA ALA A 192 25.52 -7.04 -4.94
C ALA A 192 26.47 -7.54 -3.82
N VAL A 193 26.60 -8.87 -3.69
CA VAL A 193 27.59 -9.49 -2.80
C VAL A 193 29.02 -9.13 -3.19
N THR A 194 29.35 -9.15 -4.49
CA THR A 194 30.68 -8.77 -5.00
C THR A 194 31.00 -7.32 -4.65
N ILE A 195 30.06 -6.40 -4.87
CA ILE A 195 30.17 -4.99 -4.48
C ILE A 195 30.39 -4.87 -2.97
N THR A 196 29.59 -5.57 -2.16
CA THR A 196 29.73 -5.55 -0.69
C THR A 196 31.11 -6.01 -0.24
N LYS A 197 31.61 -7.14 -0.76
CA LYS A 197 32.95 -7.66 -0.44
C LYS A 197 34.05 -6.67 -0.82
N ASN A 198 33.96 -6.09 -2.01
CA ASN A 198 34.93 -5.10 -2.47
C ASN A 198 34.95 -3.86 -1.57
N ARG A 199 33.77 -3.35 -1.17
CA ARG A 199 33.67 -2.21 -0.25
C ARG A 199 34.24 -2.52 1.13
N ILE A 200 34.01 -3.71 1.67
CA ILE A 200 34.62 -4.11 2.95
C ILE A 200 36.15 -4.15 2.83
N TYR A 201 36.67 -4.74 1.74
CA TYR A 201 38.10 -4.82 1.49
C TYR A 201 38.72 -3.42 1.34
N GLN A 202 38.08 -2.50 0.61
CA GLN A 202 38.55 -1.11 0.50
C GLN A 202 38.58 -0.38 1.85
N GLU A 203 37.62 -0.67 2.74
CA GLU A 203 37.52 -0.01 4.05
C GLU A 203 38.46 -0.63 5.11
N THR A 204 38.85 -1.90 4.96
CA THR A 204 39.49 -2.68 6.04
C THR A 204 40.68 -3.54 5.65
N GLU A 205 40.96 -3.69 4.35
CA GLU A 205 41.93 -4.65 3.78
C GLU A 205 41.61 -6.13 4.13
N PHE A 206 40.40 -6.41 4.62
CA PHE A 206 39.96 -7.74 5.01
C PHE A 206 39.06 -8.39 3.94
N GLU A 207 39.47 -9.56 3.46
CA GLU A 207 38.62 -10.40 2.63
C GLU A 207 37.54 -11.05 3.49
N SER A 208 36.26 -10.72 3.25
CA SER A 208 35.16 -11.16 4.11
C SER A 208 34.54 -12.50 3.65
N PRO A 209 34.85 -13.64 4.29
CA PRO A 209 34.29 -14.94 3.92
C PRO A 209 32.81 -15.07 4.31
N ASN A 210 32.35 -14.25 5.26
CA ASN A 210 31.02 -14.29 5.84
C ASN A 210 29.96 -13.49 5.06
N ILE A 211 30.34 -12.91 3.91
CA ILE A 211 29.39 -12.33 2.95
C ILE A 211 29.10 -13.36 1.87
N ILE A 212 27.88 -13.88 1.84
CA ILE A 212 27.54 -15.09 1.11
C ILE A 212 26.45 -14.80 0.08
N VAL A 213 26.64 -15.33 -1.14
CA VAL A 213 25.57 -15.39 -2.15
C VAL A 213 24.63 -16.53 -1.77
N GLY A 214 23.38 -16.22 -1.43
CA GLY A 214 22.41 -17.25 -1.04
C GLY A 214 21.09 -16.70 -0.49
N ASP A 215 20.08 -17.58 -0.43
CA ASP A 215 18.81 -17.27 0.21
C ASP A 215 18.96 -17.35 1.73
N PHE A 216 18.84 -16.19 2.40
CA PHE A 216 18.92 -16.11 3.85
C PHE A 216 17.89 -16.99 4.58
N LEU A 217 16.69 -17.21 4.03
CA LEU A 217 15.68 -18.02 4.72
C LEU A 217 16.13 -19.49 4.85
N GLU A 218 16.84 -20.01 3.84
CA GLU A 218 17.46 -21.35 3.90
C GLU A 218 18.67 -21.35 4.84
N HIS A 219 19.53 -20.33 4.73
CA HIS A 219 20.72 -20.19 5.58
C HIS A 219 20.37 -20.00 7.06
N CYS A 220 19.28 -19.31 7.39
CA CYS A 220 18.83 -19.08 8.76
C CYS A 220 18.60 -20.40 9.50
N GLN A 221 18.00 -21.40 8.83
CA GLN A 221 17.79 -22.72 9.42
C GLN A 221 19.12 -23.42 9.72
N ARG A 222 20.12 -23.28 8.83
CA ARG A 222 21.47 -23.82 9.02
C ARG A 222 22.19 -23.13 10.19
N LEU A 223 22.20 -21.80 10.20
CA LEU A 223 22.78 -20.99 11.29
C LEU A 223 22.17 -21.38 12.63
N LYS A 224 20.84 -21.56 12.68
CA LYS A 224 20.14 -22.02 13.88
C LYS A 224 20.59 -23.42 14.30
N ALA A 225 20.71 -24.37 13.36
CA ALA A 225 21.16 -25.73 13.65
C ALA A 225 22.62 -25.78 14.16
N GLU A 226 23.46 -24.88 13.67
CA GLU A 226 24.86 -24.71 14.10
C GLU A 226 25.01 -23.87 15.38
N GLY A 227 23.91 -23.35 15.94
CA GLY A 227 23.93 -22.51 17.14
C GLY A 227 24.54 -21.11 16.91
N ILE A 228 24.67 -20.68 15.66
CA ILE A 228 25.20 -19.35 15.31
C ILE A 228 24.11 -18.30 15.55
N THR A 229 24.43 -17.33 16.42
CA THR A 229 23.52 -16.25 16.80
C THR A 229 24.21 -14.89 16.78
N PHE A 230 23.41 -13.83 16.65
CA PHE A 230 23.88 -12.47 16.39
C PHE A 230 23.48 -11.50 17.51
N ASP A 231 24.38 -10.57 17.81
CA ASP A 231 24.12 -9.49 18.77
C ASP A 231 23.33 -8.36 18.12
N LEU A 232 23.61 -8.10 16.83
CA LEU A 232 23.01 -7.05 16.03
C LEU A 232 22.53 -7.61 14.70
N ILE A 233 21.27 -7.37 14.34
CA ILE A 233 20.72 -7.68 13.01
C ILE A 233 20.09 -6.40 12.45
N PHE A 234 20.65 -5.84 11.38
CA PHE A 234 20.14 -4.63 10.75
C PHE A 234 19.99 -4.84 9.25
N THR A 235 18.82 -4.50 8.71
CA THR A 235 18.53 -4.75 7.30
C THR A 235 17.38 -3.94 6.73
N ASN A 236 17.32 -3.91 5.41
CA ASN A 236 16.14 -3.57 4.63
C ASN A 236 15.71 -4.84 3.88
N PRO A 237 14.75 -5.62 4.42
CA PRO A 237 14.32 -6.86 3.78
C PRO A 237 13.53 -6.56 2.50
N PRO A 238 13.35 -7.54 1.60
CA PRO A 238 12.51 -7.36 0.43
C PRO A 238 11.04 -7.12 0.81
N TRP A 239 10.44 -6.06 0.26
CA TRP A 239 9.05 -5.67 0.53
C TRP A 239 8.09 -6.28 -0.49
N GLY A 240 7.19 -7.16 -0.06
CA GLY A 240 6.18 -7.75 -0.94
C GLY A 240 6.74 -8.53 -2.13
N LYS A 241 7.99 -9.03 -2.06
CA LYS A 241 8.60 -9.83 -3.13
C LYS A 241 7.70 -11.04 -3.44
N LYS A 242 7.57 -11.33 -4.73
CA LYS A 242 6.76 -12.46 -5.19
C LYS A 242 7.52 -13.74 -4.84
N MET A 243 6.96 -14.52 -3.92
CA MET A 243 7.35 -15.91 -3.67
C MET A 243 6.19 -16.83 -4.01
N LYS A 244 6.48 -18.10 -4.32
CA LYS A 244 5.44 -19.09 -4.61
C LYS A 244 4.56 -19.26 -3.37
N LYS A 245 3.25 -19.50 -3.56
CA LYS A 245 2.28 -19.58 -2.46
C LYS A 245 2.63 -20.66 -1.45
N ASP A 246 3.10 -21.81 -1.92
CA ASP A 246 3.45 -22.95 -1.07
C ASP A 246 4.73 -22.68 -0.27
N GLU A 247 5.67 -21.97 -0.88
CA GLU A 247 6.91 -21.54 -0.23
C GLU A 247 6.64 -20.51 0.88
N LYS A 248 5.79 -19.50 0.62
CA LYS A 248 5.34 -18.55 1.67
C LYS A 248 4.69 -19.27 2.84
N LYS A 249 3.83 -20.25 2.57
CA LYS A 249 3.19 -21.06 3.61
C LYS A 249 4.20 -21.94 4.36
N LYS A 250 5.17 -22.52 3.66
CA LYS A 250 6.26 -23.32 4.26
C LYS A 250 7.03 -22.45 5.26
N TYR A 251 7.58 -21.32 4.82
CA TYR A 251 8.34 -20.43 5.72
C TYR A 251 7.48 -19.80 6.80
N GLY A 252 6.23 -19.44 6.48
CA GLY A 252 5.26 -18.97 7.47
C GLY A 252 5.04 -19.97 8.60
N LYS A 253 5.02 -21.28 8.31
CA LYS A 253 4.98 -22.32 9.34
C LYS A 253 6.31 -22.49 10.08
N ILE A 254 7.42 -22.54 9.35
CA ILE A 254 8.76 -22.74 9.94
C ILE A 254 9.10 -21.65 10.96
N PHE A 255 8.79 -20.39 10.65
CA PHE A 255 9.10 -19.25 11.50
C PHE A 255 7.88 -18.73 12.28
N ASP A 256 6.78 -19.49 12.29
CA ASP A 256 5.56 -19.18 13.05
C ASP A 256 4.99 -17.77 12.74
N CYS A 257 4.87 -17.39 11.47
CA CYS A 257 4.47 -16.03 11.07
C CYS A 257 2.96 -15.74 11.26
N GLY A 258 2.15 -16.73 11.64
CA GLY A 258 0.69 -16.61 11.61
C GLY A 258 0.19 -16.25 10.20
N ASP A 259 -0.71 -15.30 10.11
CA ASP A 259 -1.23 -14.76 8.85
C ASP A 259 -0.30 -13.71 8.20
N SER A 260 0.79 -13.32 8.87
CA SER A 260 1.80 -12.37 8.37
C SER A 260 2.78 -12.99 7.38
N LEU A 261 2.27 -13.33 6.19
CA LEU A 261 3.02 -14.00 5.11
C LEU A 261 3.67 -13.04 4.09
N ASP A 262 3.75 -11.74 4.41
CA ASP A 262 4.60 -10.84 3.63
C ASP A 262 6.07 -11.21 3.81
N THR A 263 6.88 -10.99 2.77
CA THR A 263 8.31 -11.33 2.79
C THR A 263 9.05 -10.64 3.93
N SER A 264 8.76 -9.37 4.20
CA SER A 264 9.39 -8.64 5.31
C SER A 264 9.09 -9.26 6.68
N SER A 265 7.88 -9.82 6.87
CA SER A 265 7.50 -10.52 8.10
C SER A 265 8.20 -11.86 8.25
N ILE A 266 8.30 -12.62 7.16
CA ILE A 266 9.01 -13.90 7.15
C ILE A 266 10.50 -13.70 7.50
N PHE A 267 11.15 -12.70 6.89
CA PHE A 267 12.55 -12.37 7.20
C PHE A 267 12.73 -11.90 8.65
N MET A 268 11.82 -11.08 9.17
CA MET A 268 11.85 -10.66 10.57
C MET A 268 11.71 -11.85 11.53
N ALA A 269 10.79 -12.77 11.23
CA ALA A 269 10.57 -13.99 12.01
C ALA A 269 11.80 -14.90 12.01
N ALA A 270 12.42 -15.10 10.84
CA ALA A 270 13.68 -15.85 10.71
C ALA A 270 14.80 -15.20 11.55
N CYS A 271 14.92 -13.87 11.51
CA CYS A 271 15.90 -13.17 12.33
C CYS A 271 15.66 -13.35 13.84
N PHE A 272 14.42 -13.48 14.30
CA PHE A 272 14.13 -13.75 15.73
C PHE A 272 14.69 -15.08 16.21
N GLU A 273 14.81 -16.09 15.34
CA GLU A 273 15.32 -17.42 15.70
C GLU A 273 16.82 -17.43 15.98
N ILE A 274 17.58 -16.48 15.40
CA ILE A 274 19.04 -16.40 15.49
C ILE A 274 19.52 -15.12 16.19
N LEU A 275 18.61 -14.30 16.71
CA LEU A 275 18.93 -13.11 17.49
C LEU A 275 19.22 -13.51 18.94
N LYS A 276 20.39 -13.15 19.48
CA LYS A 276 20.75 -13.43 20.88
C LYS A 276 19.74 -12.82 21.85
N LYS A 277 19.66 -13.38 23.06
CA LYS A 277 18.97 -12.75 24.18
C LYS A 277 19.58 -11.36 24.41
N SER A 278 18.75 -10.33 24.52
CA SER A 278 19.19 -8.93 24.61
C SER A 278 19.93 -8.40 23.38
N GLY A 279 19.99 -9.15 22.27
CA GLY A 279 20.45 -8.66 20.97
C GLY A 279 19.49 -7.61 20.40
N THR A 280 19.96 -6.79 19.47
CA THR A 280 19.20 -5.70 18.85
C THR A 280 18.89 -6.01 17.40
N LEU A 281 17.65 -5.77 16.99
CA LEU A 281 17.19 -5.92 15.63
C LEU A 281 16.63 -4.60 15.12
N GLY A 282 17.13 -4.13 13.98
CA GLY A 282 16.69 -2.92 13.30
C GLY A 282 16.23 -3.24 11.88
N PHE A 283 14.95 -3.00 11.58
CA PHE A 283 14.36 -3.29 10.27
C PHE A 283 13.84 -2.02 9.63
N LEU A 284 14.20 -1.77 8.38
CA LEU A 284 13.59 -0.75 7.53
C LEU A 284 12.45 -1.37 6.72
N LEU A 285 11.22 -0.87 6.88
CA LEU A 285 10.00 -1.51 6.40
C LEU A 285 9.13 -0.53 5.62
N GLN A 286 8.24 -1.05 4.77
CA GLN A 286 7.15 -0.24 4.21
C GLN A 286 6.14 0.16 5.30
N GLU A 287 5.53 1.34 5.13
CA GLU A 287 4.50 1.87 6.06
C GLU A 287 3.36 0.89 6.36
N ALA A 288 3.05 -0.01 5.41
CA ALA A 288 2.01 -1.02 5.54
C ALA A 288 2.24 -1.96 6.74
N PHE A 289 3.50 -2.21 7.13
CA PHE A 289 3.82 -3.03 8.30
C PHE A 289 3.19 -2.46 9.58
N PHE A 290 3.07 -1.15 9.68
CA PHE A 290 2.66 -0.46 10.90
C PHE A 290 1.14 -0.38 11.07
N ASN A 291 0.36 -0.49 9.98
CA ASN A 291 -1.09 -0.26 10.01
C ASN A 291 -1.97 -1.28 9.28
N ILE A 292 -1.44 -2.13 8.38
CA ILE A 292 -2.26 -3.08 7.61
C ILE A 292 -2.48 -4.38 8.39
N ALA A 293 -3.70 -4.92 8.33
CA ALA A 293 -4.12 -6.13 9.04
C ALA A 293 -3.25 -7.37 8.75
N ALA A 294 -2.73 -7.50 7.52
CA ALA A 294 -1.85 -8.61 7.16
C ALA A 294 -0.59 -8.73 8.04
N TYR A 295 -0.18 -7.67 8.74
CA TYR A 295 1.00 -7.66 9.62
C TYR A 295 0.64 -7.74 11.12
N GLU A 296 -0.62 -7.99 11.47
CA GLU A 296 -1.11 -8.01 12.87
C GLU A 296 -0.35 -9.01 13.74
N ASP A 297 -0.15 -10.24 13.26
CA ASP A 297 0.56 -11.28 14.02
C ASP A 297 2.02 -10.91 14.23
N MET A 298 2.69 -10.41 13.18
CA MET A 298 4.07 -9.95 13.30
C MET A 298 4.21 -8.76 14.25
N ARG A 299 3.31 -7.77 14.19
CA ARG A 299 3.27 -6.67 15.19
C ARG A 299 3.06 -7.22 16.61
N GLY A 300 2.24 -8.26 16.76
CA GLY A 300 2.09 -9.00 18.02
C GLY A 300 3.40 -9.59 18.54
N LYS A 301 4.18 -10.24 17.66
CA LYS A 301 5.51 -10.76 18.02
C LYS A 301 6.48 -9.64 18.40
N VAL A 302 6.47 -8.54 17.65
CA VAL A 302 7.27 -7.35 17.95
C VAL A 302 6.92 -6.77 19.32
N LEU A 303 5.64 -6.69 19.69
CA LEU A 303 5.19 -6.19 20.99
C LEU A 303 5.62 -7.05 22.18
N GLN A 304 5.99 -8.32 21.96
CA GLN A 304 6.58 -9.16 23.00
C GLN A 304 8.06 -8.86 23.25
N LYS A 305 8.67 -8.00 22.43
CA LYS A 305 10.06 -7.54 22.54
C LYS A 305 10.08 -6.08 23.00
N LYS A 306 11.19 -5.61 23.57
CA LYS A 306 11.35 -4.22 23.97
C LYS A 306 11.61 -3.37 22.74
N ILE A 307 10.63 -2.58 22.32
CA ILE A 307 10.79 -1.60 21.24
C ILE A 307 11.60 -0.42 21.78
N LEU A 308 12.59 0.03 21.02
CA LEU A 308 13.45 1.15 21.37
C LEU A 308 13.08 2.38 20.53
N TYR A 309 12.97 2.20 19.22
CA TYR A 309 12.74 3.28 18.26
C TYR A 309 11.72 2.89 17.20
N ILE A 310 10.87 3.85 16.81
CA ILE A 310 10.09 3.82 15.57
C ILE A 310 10.33 5.13 14.83
N ILE A 311 10.69 5.07 13.55
CA ILE A 311 11.20 6.21 12.79
C ILE A 311 10.52 6.28 11.43
N ASP A 312 10.01 7.45 11.03
CA ASP A 312 9.48 7.70 9.69
C ASP A 312 10.51 8.45 8.82
N TYR A 313 11.07 7.77 7.82
CA TYR A 313 11.97 8.37 6.83
C TYR A 313 11.24 8.91 5.59
N GLY A 314 9.91 8.89 5.60
CA GLY A 314 9.10 9.34 4.47
C GLY A 314 9.40 8.53 3.21
N ARG A 315 9.41 9.18 2.05
CA ARG A 315 9.71 8.50 0.77
C ARG A 315 11.21 8.50 0.51
N ALA A 316 11.90 7.54 1.11
CA ALA A 316 13.34 7.38 0.98
C ALA A 316 13.82 6.88 -0.39
N PHE A 317 12.96 6.17 -1.13
CA PHE A 317 13.36 5.46 -2.36
C PHE A 317 12.76 6.09 -3.62
N LYS A 318 13.63 6.38 -4.60
CA LYS A 318 13.22 7.01 -5.86
C LYS A 318 12.28 6.09 -6.66
N GLY A 319 11.10 6.61 -7.00
CA GLY A 319 10.09 5.91 -7.79
C GLY A 319 9.15 5.01 -6.98
N LEU A 320 9.37 4.85 -5.68
CA LEU A 320 8.41 4.19 -4.78
C LEU A 320 7.42 5.21 -4.21
N MET A 321 6.14 4.81 -4.18
CA MET A 321 5.07 5.64 -3.64
C MET A 321 4.86 5.44 -2.13
N THR A 322 5.31 4.31 -1.60
CA THR A 322 5.20 3.96 -0.18
C THR A 322 6.32 4.62 0.63
N LYS A 323 6.05 4.90 1.90
CA LYS A 323 7.06 5.42 2.83
C LYS A 323 7.89 4.29 3.44
N ALA A 324 9.12 4.63 3.81
CA ALA A 324 10.06 3.79 4.53
C ALA A 324 10.05 4.19 6.01
N GLN A 325 9.86 3.21 6.90
CA GLN A 325 9.81 3.41 8.33
C GLN A 325 10.67 2.36 9.02
N ALA A 326 11.47 2.75 10.00
CA ALA A 326 12.28 1.81 10.77
C ALA A 326 11.64 1.45 12.10
N ILE A 327 11.88 0.21 12.52
CA ILE A 327 11.63 -0.25 13.88
C ILE A 327 12.89 -0.88 14.44
N ILE A 328 13.30 -0.47 15.63
CA ILE A 328 14.46 -1.00 16.34
C ILE A 328 13.98 -1.58 17.66
N ILE A 329 14.28 -2.86 17.88
CA ILE A 329 13.88 -3.60 19.07
C ILE A 329 15.07 -4.28 19.72
N LYS A 330 14.93 -4.60 21.00
CA LYS A 330 15.83 -5.46 21.75
C LYS A 330 15.12 -6.76 22.10
N ASN A 331 15.80 -7.90 21.92
CA ASN A 331 15.30 -9.24 22.15
C ASN A 331 15.18 -9.58 23.64
N GLN A 332 14.28 -8.88 24.30
CA GLN A 332 13.98 -8.99 25.72
C GLN A 332 12.52 -8.60 25.90
N ARG A 333 11.84 -9.15 26.90
CA ARG A 333 10.46 -8.74 27.20
C ARG A 333 10.45 -7.26 27.62
N PRO A 334 9.44 -6.48 27.19
CA PRO A 334 9.28 -5.12 27.66
C PRO A 334 8.92 -5.13 29.16
N ILE A 335 9.37 -4.10 29.87
CA ILE A 335 8.83 -3.75 31.20
C ILE A 335 7.49 -3.02 31.03
N ALA A 336 6.67 -2.93 32.08
CA ALA A 336 5.34 -2.31 32.03
C ALA A 336 5.37 -0.85 31.50
N GLU A 337 6.41 -0.10 31.83
CA GLU A 337 6.60 1.30 31.41
C GLU A 337 7.68 1.46 30.33
N ASN A 338 7.74 0.55 29.36
CA ASN A 338 8.74 0.66 28.31
C ASN A 338 8.48 1.89 27.43
N LYS A 339 9.33 2.91 27.57
CA LYS A 339 9.31 4.11 26.73
C LYS A 339 9.97 3.85 25.37
N ILE A 340 9.26 4.18 24.30
CA ILE A 340 9.70 4.14 22.91
C ILE A 340 9.96 5.57 22.45
N GLN A 341 11.07 5.80 21.74
CA GLN A 341 11.27 7.05 21.02
C GLN A 341 10.67 6.95 19.61
N CYS A 342 9.69 7.81 19.34
CA CYS A 342 8.99 7.87 18.07
C CYS A 342 9.43 9.13 17.32
N ILE A 343 9.95 8.96 16.11
CA ILE A 343 10.41 10.05 15.25
C ILE A 343 9.50 10.09 14.04
N HIS A 344 8.73 11.16 13.89
CA HIS A 344 7.82 11.35 12.77
C HIS A 344 7.98 12.76 12.21
N LYS A 345 8.42 12.87 10.95
CA LYS A 345 8.83 14.15 10.35
C LYS A 345 9.89 14.82 11.24
N ASP A 346 9.70 16.08 11.60
CA ASP A 346 10.61 16.84 12.47
C ASP A 346 10.26 16.73 13.96
N SER A 347 9.30 15.86 14.33
CA SER A 347 8.85 15.69 15.71
C SER A 347 9.43 14.43 16.36
N ILE A 348 9.90 14.59 17.58
CA ILE A 348 10.34 13.50 18.46
C ILE A 348 9.35 13.43 19.62
N SER A 349 8.70 12.28 19.79
CA SER A 349 7.82 12.00 20.92
C SER A 349 8.27 10.75 21.67
N THR A 350 7.82 10.61 22.90
CA THR A 350 8.02 9.40 23.70
C THR A 350 6.67 8.81 24.05
N LEU A 351 6.46 7.54 23.72
CA LEU A 351 5.24 6.80 24.02
C LEU A 351 5.55 5.57 24.86
N ASN A 352 4.62 5.14 25.70
CA ASN A 352 4.71 3.82 26.31
C ASN A 352 4.39 2.76 25.24
N GLN A 353 5.16 1.67 25.17
CA GLN A 353 4.88 0.53 24.30
C GLN A 353 3.49 -0.07 24.54
N SER A 354 2.97 0.00 25.76
CA SER A 354 1.63 -0.48 26.09
C SER A 354 0.54 0.21 25.25
N CYS A 355 0.81 1.41 24.73
CA CYS A 355 -0.14 2.16 23.91
C CYS A 355 -0.61 1.40 22.66
N PHE A 356 0.21 0.47 22.15
CA PHE A 356 -0.10 -0.30 20.95
C PHE A 356 -0.79 -1.65 21.22
N ILE A 357 -0.82 -2.11 22.48
CA ILE A 357 -1.32 -3.45 22.84
C ILE A 357 -2.82 -3.55 22.59
N ASN A 358 -3.57 -2.53 23.02
CA ASN A 358 -5.04 -2.50 22.92
C ASN A 358 -5.54 -1.88 21.61
N ASN A 359 -4.63 -1.36 20.78
CA ASN A 359 -5.04 -0.81 19.49
C ASN A 359 -5.68 -1.91 18.63
N PRO A 360 -6.73 -1.60 17.86
CA PRO A 360 -7.29 -2.54 16.91
C PRO A 360 -6.19 -3.02 15.97
N LYS A 361 -6.11 -4.34 15.75
CA LYS A 361 -5.08 -4.95 14.90
C LYS A 361 -3.64 -4.65 15.34
N LYS A 362 -3.41 -4.24 16.59
CA LYS A 362 -2.09 -3.88 17.14
C LYS A 362 -1.37 -2.82 16.29
N ILE A 363 -2.12 -1.85 15.76
CA ILE A 363 -1.57 -0.79 14.90
C ILE A 363 -0.53 0.04 15.66
N PHE A 364 0.60 0.32 15.02
CA PHE A 364 1.64 1.20 15.54
C PHE A 364 1.43 2.62 15.01
N ASN A 365 0.46 3.34 15.59
CA ASN A 365 0.17 4.73 15.26
C ASN A 365 1.10 5.70 15.99
N PHE A 366 2.41 5.58 15.78
CA PHE A 366 3.45 6.29 16.53
C PHE A 366 3.51 7.83 16.31
N TRP A 367 2.59 8.39 15.52
CA TRP A 367 2.39 9.83 15.31
C TRP A 367 1.43 10.48 16.33
N ILE A 368 1.00 9.74 17.36
CA ILE A 368 0.16 10.25 18.44
C ILE A 368 0.99 10.73 19.64
N ASN A 369 0.36 11.46 20.55
CA ASN A 369 0.90 11.77 21.88
C ASN A 369 0.19 10.97 23.00
N GLU A 370 0.59 11.21 24.26
CA GLU A 370 0.02 10.49 25.41
C GLU A 370 -1.47 10.83 25.66
N ASP A 371 -1.89 12.07 25.42
CA ASP A 371 -3.30 12.48 25.54
C ASP A 371 -4.16 11.79 24.47
N ASP A 372 -3.67 11.74 23.23
CA ASP A 372 -4.32 11.02 22.13
C ASP A 372 -4.51 9.53 22.51
N PHE A 373 -3.48 8.88 23.08
CA PHE A 373 -3.58 7.49 23.54
C PHE A 373 -4.67 7.31 24.60
N LYS A 374 -4.69 8.15 25.64
CA LYS A 374 -5.71 8.08 26.71
C LYS A 374 -7.13 8.19 26.16
N VAL A 375 -7.34 9.06 25.17
CA VAL A 375 -8.62 9.20 24.50
C VAL A 375 -8.95 7.96 23.65
N ILE A 376 -8.00 7.41 22.89
CA ILE A 376 -8.20 6.18 22.11
C ILE A 376 -8.57 5.01 23.03
N ASP A 377 -7.82 4.79 24.11
CA ASP A 377 -8.08 3.71 25.07
C ASP A 377 -9.44 3.88 25.75
N ARG A 378 -9.84 5.13 26.05
CA ARG A 378 -11.19 5.43 26.53
C ARG A 378 -12.28 5.03 25.52
N LEU A 379 -12.10 5.35 24.24
CA LEU A 379 -13.07 5.00 23.19
C LEU A 379 -13.23 3.49 23.02
N TYR A 380 -12.18 2.69 23.21
CA TYR A 380 -12.28 1.23 23.12
C TYR A 380 -12.68 0.55 24.43
N SER A 381 -12.45 1.17 25.60
CA SER A 381 -12.84 0.61 26.89
C SER A 381 -14.33 0.74 27.19
N ILE A 382 -15.02 1.71 26.57
CA ILE A 382 -16.48 1.80 26.66
C ILE A 382 -17.09 0.68 25.82
N LYS A 383 -18.13 0.04 26.34
CA LYS A 383 -18.87 -1.00 25.62
C LYS A 383 -19.33 -0.48 24.25
N HIS A 384 -18.91 -1.19 23.20
CA HIS A 384 -19.17 -0.84 21.81
C HIS A 384 -19.39 -2.10 20.97
N ILE A 385 -19.90 -1.89 19.76
CA ILE A 385 -19.86 -2.87 18.67
C ILE A 385 -19.00 -2.31 17.53
N THR A 386 -18.74 -3.11 16.50
CA THR A 386 -18.11 -2.64 15.26
C THR A 386 -18.96 -2.98 14.05
N LEU A 387 -18.60 -2.45 12.87
CA LEU A 387 -19.26 -2.81 11.61
C LEU A 387 -18.87 -4.21 11.09
N SER A 388 -17.88 -4.85 11.72
CA SER A 388 -17.43 -6.18 11.30
C SER A 388 -18.60 -7.17 11.36
N GLN A 389 -18.88 -7.81 10.22
CA GLN A 389 -19.99 -8.75 10.05
C GLN A 389 -21.40 -8.17 10.33
N LYS A 390 -21.53 -6.84 10.42
CA LYS A 390 -22.78 -6.12 10.69
C LYS A 390 -23.12 -5.11 9.58
N ALA A 391 -22.57 -5.31 8.39
CA ALA A 391 -22.91 -4.52 7.22
C ALA A 391 -22.63 -5.27 5.92
N LYS A 392 -23.47 -5.03 4.92
CA LYS A 392 -23.18 -5.33 3.50
C LYS A 392 -22.46 -4.15 2.88
N TRP A 393 -21.49 -4.43 2.01
CA TRP A 393 -20.62 -3.42 1.41
C TRP A 393 -20.73 -3.42 -0.09
N GLY A 394 -20.87 -2.25 -0.70
CA GLY A 394 -20.88 -2.07 -2.15
C GLY A 394 -19.81 -1.07 -2.59
N LEU A 395 -19.08 -1.41 -3.65
CA LEU A 395 -18.14 -0.48 -4.28
C LEU A 395 -18.88 0.46 -5.22
N GLY A 396 -18.37 1.68 -5.39
CA GLY A 396 -18.81 2.54 -6.48
C GLY A 396 -18.46 1.97 -7.86
N ILE A 397 -19.26 2.30 -8.87
CA ILE A 397 -19.10 1.82 -10.23
C ILE A 397 -17.74 2.28 -10.79
N VAL A 398 -17.03 1.33 -11.39
CA VAL A 398 -15.84 1.58 -12.21
C VAL A 398 -16.25 1.50 -13.67
N THR A 399 -16.34 2.66 -14.34
CA THR A 399 -16.79 2.72 -15.73
C THR A 399 -15.77 2.16 -16.72
N GLY A 400 -14.48 2.11 -16.37
CA GLY A 400 -13.37 1.79 -17.27
C GLY A 400 -12.98 2.93 -18.22
N ASN A 401 -13.94 3.80 -18.60
CA ASN A 401 -13.70 4.96 -19.44
C ASN A 401 -14.66 6.13 -19.10
N ASN A 402 -14.25 7.00 -18.17
CA ASN A 402 -15.07 8.12 -17.73
C ASN A 402 -15.38 9.12 -18.86
N LYS A 403 -14.47 9.34 -19.83
CA LYS A 403 -14.69 10.28 -20.94
C LYS A 403 -15.85 9.82 -21.82
N ARG A 404 -15.93 8.51 -22.05
CA ARG A 404 -16.99 7.89 -22.85
C ARG A 404 -18.33 7.85 -22.13
N PHE A 405 -18.33 7.43 -20.86
CA PHE A 405 -19.56 7.08 -20.16
C PHE A 405 -20.15 8.20 -19.31
N CYS A 406 -19.36 9.16 -18.82
CA CYS A 406 -19.84 10.21 -17.93
C CYS A 406 -20.17 11.50 -18.68
N LYS A 407 -21.44 11.91 -18.65
CA LYS A 407 -21.91 13.19 -19.21
C LYS A 407 -22.23 14.20 -18.11
N LYS A 408 -22.07 15.50 -18.41
CA LYS A 408 -22.42 16.59 -17.48
C LYS A 408 -23.92 16.93 -17.45
N CYS A 409 -24.60 16.72 -18.57
CA CYS A 409 -26.02 16.98 -18.71
C CYS A 409 -26.79 15.66 -18.88
N TYR A 410 -28.04 15.67 -18.44
CA TYR A 410 -28.96 14.57 -18.67
C TYR A 410 -29.18 14.35 -20.17
N SER A 411 -29.37 13.08 -20.56
CA SER A 411 -29.82 12.67 -21.89
C SER A 411 -30.60 11.37 -21.77
N ASP A 412 -31.52 11.10 -22.70
CA ASP A 412 -32.33 9.88 -22.66
C ASP A 412 -31.46 8.61 -22.59
N GLY A 413 -31.90 7.65 -21.77
CA GLY A 413 -31.16 6.41 -21.48
C GLY A 413 -30.03 6.55 -20.45
N TYR A 414 -29.84 7.74 -19.86
CA TYR A 414 -28.87 7.98 -18.80
C TYR A 414 -29.56 8.14 -17.44
N ILE A 415 -28.83 7.82 -16.38
CA ILE A 415 -29.25 7.99 -15.00
C ILE A 415 -28.25 8.89 -14.25
N PRO A 416 -28.69 9.62 -13.20
CA PRO A 416 -27.78 10.38 -12.35
C PRO A 416 -26.81 9.44 -11.62
N VAL A 417 -25.56 9.87 -11.49
CA VAL A 417 -24.53 9.19 -10.69
C VAL A 417 -23.75 10.20 -9.86
N TYR A 418 -23.36 9.81 -8.64
CA TYR A 418 -22.68 10.68 -7.69
C TYR A 418 -21.21 10.28 -7.53
N LYS A 419 -20.34 11.28 -7.45
CA LYS A 419 -18.91 11.13 -7.13
C LYS A 419 -18.68 11.35 -5.64
N GLY A 420 -17.50 10.97 -5.15
CA GLY A 420 -17.09 11.26 -3.78
C GLY A 420 -17.20 12.74 -3.40
N THR A 421 -16.96 13.66 -4.34
CA THR A 421 -17.09 15.12 -4.13
C THR A 421 -18.53 15.60 -3.96
N ASP A 422 -19.51 14.77 -4.32
CA ASP A 422 -20.95 15.05 -4.18
C ASP A 422 -21.47 14.58 -2.82
N ILE A 423 -20.72 13.74 -2.12
CA ILE A 423 -21.03 13.23 -0.79
C ILE A 423 -20.46 14.19 0.25
N LEU A 424 -21.32 14.87 1.00
CA LEU A 424 -20.99 15.74 2.13
C LEU A 424 -21.48 15.09 3.44
N LYS A 425 -21.00 15.58 4.60
CA LYS A 425 -21.49 15.10 5.90
C LYS A 425 -23.02 15.29 5.97
N ASN A 426 -23.75 14.19 6.10
CA ASN A 426 -25.21 14.13 6.17
C ASN A 426 -25.96 14.74 4.96
N LYS A 427 -25.30 14.97 3.82
CA LYS A 427 -25.93 15.57 2.63
C LYS A 427 -25.32 15.03 1.34
N ILE A 428 -26.17 14.80 0.34
CA ILE A 428 -25.74 14.49 -1.04
C ILE A 428 -26.12 15.68 -1.91
N LYS A 429 -25.17 16.19 -2.70
CA LYS A 429 -25.42 17.27 -3.67
C LYS A 429 -26.34 16.80 -4.79
N GLU A 430 -26.94 17.73 -5.53
CA GLU A 430 -27.61 17.40 -6.78
C GLU A 430 -26.63 16.78 -7.80
N PRO A 431 -27.10 15.85 -8.66
CA PRO A 431 -26.23 15.15 -9.58
C PRO A 431 -25.70 16.11 -10.66
N SER A 432 -24.38 16.10 -10.83
CA SER A 432 -23.68 16.83 -11.90
C SER A 432 -23.12 15.90 -12.97
N THR A 433 -23.44 14.60 -12.88
CA THR A 433 -22.90 13.58 -13.77
C THR A 433 -23.94 12.49 -14.01
N PHE A 434 -23.98 12.01 -15.24
CA PHE A 434 -24.94 11.03 -15.71
C PHE A 434 -24.20 9.92 -16.48
N ILE A 435 -24.66 8.68 -16.32
CA ILE A 435 -24.11 7.48 -16.98
C ILE A 435 -25.22 6.67 -17.66
N PRO A 436 -24.92 5.83 -18.67
CA PRO A 436 -25.92 4.95 -19.26
C PRO A 436 -26.58 4.03 -18.22
N ARG A 437 -27.88 3.76 -18.37
CA ARG A 437 -28.63 2.83 -17.51
C ARG A 437 -28.18 1.37 -17.67
N ASP A 438 -27.58 1.02 -18.82
CA ASP A 438 -27.05 -0.30 -19.09
C ASP A 438 -25.68 -0.50 -18.42
N PHE A 439 -25.71 -1.11 -17.24
CA PHE A 439 -24.52 -1.34 -16.40
C PHE A 439 -23.60 -2.47 -16.89
N SER A 440 -24.06 -3.31 -17.82
CA SER A 440 -23.25 -4.41 -18.39
C SER A 440 -21.99 -3.92 -19.11
N LYS A 441 -21.99 -2.64 -19.51
CA LYS A 441 -20.91 -1.93 -20.20
C LYS A 441 -19.79 -1.46 -19.28
N PHE A 442 -19.96 -1.51 -17.96
CA PHE A 442 -18.95 -0.99 -17.03
C PHE A 442 -17.94 -2.06 -16.62
N GLN A 443 -16.74 -1.62 -16.30
CA GLN A 443 -15.64 -2.50 -15.88
C GLN A 443 -15.97 -3.26 -14.60
N GLN A 444 -16.59 -2.59 -13.63
CA GLN A 444 -16.97 -3.19 -12.35
C GLN A 444 -18.21 -2.48 -11.78
N VAL A 445 -19.17 -3.29 -11.35
CA VAL A 445 -20.44 -2.86 -10.74
C VAL A 445 -20.69 -3.77 -9.54
N ALA A 446 -21.08 -3.21 -8.40
CA ALA A 446 -21.51 -4.03 -7.26
C ALA A 446 -22.88 -4.67 -7.55
N PRO A 447 -23.29 -5.72 -6.83
CA PRO A 447 -24.63 -6.28 -6.99
C PRO A 447 -25.73 -5.21 -6.90
N LEU A 448 -26.72 -5.26 -7.80
CA LEU A 448 -27.70 -4.19 -8.00
C LEU A 448 -28.58 -3.96 -6.77
N GLU A 449 -28.88 -5.04 -6.05
CA GLU A 449 -29.64 -5.04 -4.81
C GLU A 449 -29.00 -4.14 -3.74
N LEU A 450 -27.69 -3.88 -3.82
CA LEU A 450 -27.01 -2.98 -2.90
C LEU A 450 -27.27 -1.50 -3.23
N TYR A 451 -27.40 -1.15 -4.51
CA TYR A 451 -27.79 0.21 -4.93
C TYR A 451 -29.29 0.44 -4.71
N GLU A 452 -30.10 -0.61 -4.90
CA GLU A 452 -31.56 -0.61 -4.75
C GLU A 452 -32.02 -0.77 -3.29
N ALA A 453 -31.10 -0.91 -2.34
CA ALA A 453 -31.44 -0.95 -0.93
C ALA A 453 -32.26 0.28 -0.50
N LYS A 454 -33.36 0.02 0.24
CA LYS A 454 -34.31 1.05 0.71
C LYS A 454 -33.61 2.15 1.51
N GLU A 455 -32.69 1.76 2.37
CA GLU A 455 -31.81 2.66 3.10
C GLU A 455 -30.38 2.15 3.01
N LYS A 456 -29.43 3.08 2.87
CA LYS A 456 -28.00 2.79 2.94
C LYS A 456 -27.22 4.03 3.34
N LEU A 457 -25.95 3.82 3.70
CA LEU A 457 -24.98 4.90 3.82
C LEU A 457 -24.08 4.93 2.60
N ILE A 458 -23.86 6.12 2.07
CA ILE A 458 -22.87 6.39 1.03
C ILE A 458 -21.74 7.17 1.68
N TYR A 459 -20.49 6.78 1.42
CA TYR A 459 -19.32 7.45 1.97
C TYR A 459 -18.27 7.76 0.92
N ARG A 460 -17.55 8.86 1.12
CA ARG A 460 -16.45 9.27 0.26
C ARG A 460 -15.29 8.29 0.43
N PHE A 461 -14.84 7.66 -0.66
CA PHE A 461 -13.77 6.67 -0.61
C PHE A 461 -12.37 7.33 -0.62
N ILE A 462 -12.19 8.36 -1.44
CA ILE A 462 -10.94 9.11 -1.53
C ILE A 462 -11.03 10.34 -0.63
N SER A 463 -10.64 10.18 0.64
CA SER A 463 -10.61 11.24 1.65
C SER A 463 -9.78 10.82 2.87
N SER A 464 -9.24 11.81 3.59
CA SER A 464 -8.72 11.68 4.95
C SER A 464 -9.79 11.84 6.03
N ASP A 465 -10.99 12.26 5.64
CA ASP A 465 -12.07 12.63 6.52
C ASP A 465 -13.27 11.72 6.27
N LEU A 466 -13.77 11.11 7.33
CA LEU A 466 -15.04 10.39 7.28
C LEU A 466 -16.15 11.35 6.84
N CYS A 467 -16.82 10.97 5.75
CA CYS A 467 -17.87 11.75 5.12
C CYS A 467 -18.95 10.80 4.63
N PHE A 468 -19.95 10.59 5.48
CA PHE A 468 -21.10 9.71 5.25
C PHE A 468 -22.34 10.53 4.96
N ALA A 469 -23.20 10.01 4.09
CA ALA A 469 -24.54 10.52 3.87
C ALA A 469 -25.55 9.36 3.88
N TYR A 470 -26.69 9.61 4.50
CA TYR A 470 -27.84 8.73 4.46
C TYR A 470 -28.52 8.83 3.08
N ASP A 471 -28.80 7.67 2.48
CA ASP A 471 -29.50 7.57 1.21
C ASP A 471 -30.73 6.66 1.30
N ASP A 472 -31.88 7.25 0.99
CA ASP A 472 -33.19 6.61 0.86
C ASP A 472 -33.76 6.69 -0.57
N LYS A 473 -32.96 7.19 -1.53
CA LYS A 473 -33.38 7.42 -2.92
C LYS A 473 -32.71 6.48 -3.92
N GLN A 474 -32.14 5.38 -3.45
CA GLN A 474 -31.48 4.37 -4.30
C GLN A 474 -30.40 4.96 -5.24
N ARG A 475 -29.62 5.92 -4.73
CA ARG A 475 -28.63 6.65 -5.55
C ARG A 475 -27.46 5.75 -5.95
N VAL A 476 -27.04 5.91 -7.21
CA VAL A 476 -25.89 5.19 -7.80
C VAL A 476 -24.61 6.03 -7.70
N ILE A 477 -23.48 5.40 -7.41
CA ILE A 477 -22.21 6.09 -7.14
C ILE A 477 -21.07 5.60 -8.02
N LEU A 478 -20.11 6.47 -8.32
CA LEU A 478 -18.83 6.12 -8.95
C LEU A 478 -17.78 5.73 -7.89
N ASN A 479 -16.73 5.03 -8.30
CA ASN A 479 -15.64 4.49 -7.46
C ASN A 479 -14.81 5.50 -6.63
N SER A 480 -15.20 6.78 -6.62
CA SER A 480 -14.70 7.78 -5.66
C SER A 480 -15.55 7.85 -4.38
N ALA A 481 -16.66 7.13 -4.34
CA ALA A 481 -17.48 6.83 -3.18
C ALA A 481 -17.77 5.32 -3.13
N ASN A 482 -18.15 4.84 -1.95
CA ASN A 482 -18.62 3.48 -1.72
C ASN A 482 -19.89 3.53 -0.86
N LEU A 483 -20.56 2.40 -0.68
CA LEU A 483 -21.76 2.28 0.14
C LEU A 483 -21.64 1.15 1.17
N LEU A 484 -22.42 1.27 2.24
CA LEU A 484 -22.68 0.19 3.18
C LEU A 484 -24.15 0.17 3.60
N ILE A 485 -24.67 -1.02 3.87
CA ILE A 485 -26.02 -1.24 4.39
C ILE A 485 -25.84 -1.86 5.78
N PRO A 486 -26.18 -1.14 6.86
CA PRO A 486 -26.03 -1.66 8.22
C PRO A 486 -27.01 -2.81 8.50
N GLU A 487 -26.56 -3.83 9.24
CA GLU A 487 -27.36 -5.00 9.60
C GLU A 487 -27.27 -5.27 11.10
N ASN A 488 -28.40 -5.31 11.80
CA ASN A 488 -28.49 -5.67 13.22
C ASN A 488 -27.52 -4.85 14.11
N ILE A 489 -27.43 -3.53 13.86
CA ILE A 489 -26.63 -2.59 14.65
C ILE A 489 -27.37 -2.15 15.92
N GLY A 490 -28.71 -2.08 15.89
CA GLY A 490 -29.53 -1.66 17.04
C GLY A 490 -29.76 -0.14 17.14
N ILE A 491 -29.38 0.63 16.12
CA ILE A 491 -29.69 2.06 15.95
C ILE A 491 -30.13 2.31 14.50
N SER A 492 -30.75 3.46 14.21
CA SER A 492 -31.16 3.78 12.84
C SER A 492 -29.96 4.03 11.92
N THR A 493 -30.16 3.87 10.61
CA THR A 493 -29.15 4.19 9.60
C THR A 493 -28.70 5.66 9.68
N LYS A 494 -29.62 6.58 10.03
CA LYS A 494 -29.33 8.01 10.22
C LYS A 494 -28.47 8.27 11.46
N ASP A 495 -28.76 7.61 12.57
CA ASP A 495 -27.99 7.71 13.80
C ASP A 495 -26.56 7.20 13.61
N LEU A 496 -26.40 6.09 12.88
CA LEU A 496 -25.09 5.57 12.51
C LEU A 496 -24.30 6.58 11.65
N ALA A 497 -24.94 7.21 10.66
CA ALA A 497 -24.30 8.26 9.87
C ALA A 497 -23.86 9.44 10.74
N ALA A 498 -24.71 9.88 11.66
CA ALA A 498 -24.40 10.98 12.57
C ALA A 498 -23.18 10.65 13.46
N LEU A 499 -23.15 9.45 14.04
CA LEU A 499 -22.03 8.96 14.86
C LEU A 499 -20.74 8.85 14.04
N LEU A 500 -20.77 8.27 12.83
CA LEU A 500 -19.58 8.14 11.97
C LEU A 500 -19.07 9.49 11.44
N ASN A 501 -19.95 10.48 11.32
CA ASN A 501 -19.59 11.85 10.92
C ASN A 501 -19.11 12.74 12.08
N SER A 502 -19.23 12.25 13.33
CA SER A 502 -18.81 12.96 14.55
C SER A 502 -17.34 13.36 14.49
N ASP A 503 -17.00 14.46 15.16
CA ASP A 503 -15.63 14.96 15.16
C ASP A 503 -14.70 13.99 15.89
N ILE A 504 -15.16 13.39 16.99
CA ILE A 504 -14.37 12.41 17.74
C ILE A 504 -14.08 11.12 16.96
N ILE A 505 -15.04 10.57 16.20
CA ILE A 505 -14.81 9.36 15.40
C ILE A 505 -13.95 9.66 14.17
N ASN A 506 -14.11 10.84 13.57
CA ASN A 506 -13.25 11.30 12.49
C ASN A 506 -11.80 11.52 12.97
N TRP A 507 -11.64 12.12 14.15
CA TRP A 507 -10.34 12.25 14.83
C TRP A 507 -9.72 10.88 15.12
N LEU A 508 -10.50 9.93 15.66
CA LEU A 508 -10.03 8.57 15.94
C LEU A 508 -9.53 7.89 14.67
N PHE A 509 -10.31 7.96 13.59
CA PHE A 509 -9.93 7.40 12.30
C PHE A 509 -8.59 7.95 11.80
N LYS A 510 -8.39 9.26 11.86
CA LYS A 510 -7.12 9.89 11.47
C LYS A 510 -5.96 9.45 12.35
N ARG A 511 -6.18 9.39 13.67
CA ARG A 511 -5.16 9.01 14.66
C ARG A 511 -4.78 7.53 14.58
N LEU A 512 -5.67 6.65 14.15
CA LEU A 512 -5.36 5.22 13.95
C LEU A 512 -4.74 4.92 12.59
N PHE A 513 -5.30 5.44 11.49
CA PHE A 513 -4.98 4.93 10.15
C PHE A 513 -4.09 5.84 9.31
N ASN A 514 -4.10 7.16 9.55
CA ASN A 514 -3.30 8.15 8.81
C ASN A 514 -3.28 7.95 7.28
N THR A 515 -4.47 7.79 6.70
CA THR A 515 -4.68 7.40 5.30
C THR A 515 -5.45 8.47 4.51
N HIS A 516 -5.32 8.44 3.18
CA HIS A 516 -6.09 9.27 2.24
C HIS A 516 -7.20 8.48 1.54
N LYS A 517 -7.42 7.22 1.94
CA LYS A 517 -8.49 6.36 1.44
C LYS A 517 -9.20 5.71 2.61
N ILE A 518 -10.53 5.76 2.59
CA ILE A 518 -11.36 5.15 3.62
C ILE A 518 -11.66 3.71 3.21
N LEU A 519 -10.96 2.75 3.79
CA LEU A 519 -11.12 1.34 3.48
C LEU A 519 -12.21 0.71 4.36
N ARG A 520 -12.93 -0.28 3.82
CA ARG A 520 -13.85 -1.13 4.58
C ARG A 520 -13.17 -1.69 5.83
N SER A 521 -11.96 -2.23 5.67
CA SER A 521 -11.17 -2.84 6.75
C SER A 521 -10.95 -1.89 7.93
N ASP A 522 -10.84 -0.59 7.66
CA ASP A 522 -10.56 0.42 8.68
C ASP A 522 -11.87 0.82 9.38
N LEU A 523 -12.95 0.97 8.61
CA LEU A 523 -14.29 1.26 9.14
C LEU A 523 -14.83 0.14 10.03
N GLU A 524 -14.53 -1.12 9.71
CA GLU A 524 -14.91 -2.30 10.51
C GLU A 524 -14.19 -2.38 11.87
N LEU A 525 -13.18 -1.52 12.12
CA LEU A 525 -12.47 -1.44 13.39
C LEU A 525 -12.94 -0.30 14.29
N LEU A 526 -13.74 0.64 13.78
CA LEU A 526 -14.19 1.79 14.57
C LEU A 526 -15.22 1.37 15.63
N PRO A 527 -15.13 1.89 16.86
CA PRO A 527 -16.10 1.61 17.91
C PRO A 527 -17.40 2.36 17.68
N ILE A 528 -18.51 1.64 17.74
CA ILE A 528 -19.88 2.18 17.66
C ILE A 528 -20.56 1.99 19.02
N HIS A 529 -20.73 3.09 19.74
CA HIS A 529 -21.31 3.11 21.08
C HIS A 529 -22.84 3.16 21.04
N VAL A 530 -23.49 2.06 20.68
CA VAL A 530 -24.97 2.01 20.54
C VAL A 530 -25.71 2.31 21.85
N ASP A 531 -25.10 2.02 23.00
CA ASP A 531 -25.69 2.27 24.33
C ASP A 531 -25.86 3.78 24.62
N TYR A 532 -25.20 4.67 23.88
CA TYR A 532 -25.46 6.12 23.91
C TYR A 532 -26.94 6.44 23.62
N PHE A 533 -27.54 5.75 22.64
CA PHE A 533 -28.93 5.99 22.20
C PHE A 533 -29.99 5.44 23.18
N LYS A 534 -29.57 4.71 24.22
CA LYS A 534 -30.46 4.37 25.34
C LYS A 534 -30.69 5.55 26.28
N LYS A 535 -29.73 6.47 26.35
CA LYS A 535 -29.76 7.66 27.22
C LYS A 535 -30.19 8.92 26.48
N TYR A 536 -29.82 9.05 25.21
CA TYR A 536 -30.10 10.23 24.39
C TYR A 536 -30.95 9.83 23.18
N LYS A 537 -32.03 10.57 22.93
CA LYS A 537 -32.95 10.29 21.81
C LYS A 537 -32.35 10.63 20.44
N GLU A 538 -31.50 11.64 20.39
CA GLU A 538 -30.89 12.14 19.14
C GLU A 538 -29.39 12.33 19.35
N PHE A 539 -28.62 12.15 18.26
CA PHE A 539 -27.19 12.39 18.28
C PHE A 539 -26.85 13.89 18.33
N SER A 540 -25.96 14.27 19.24
CA SER A 540 -25.20 15.52 19.14
C SER A 540 -23.77 15.31 19.63
N GLU A 541 -22.81 15.99 18.99
CA GLU A 541 -21.38 15.90 19.37
C GLU A 541 -21.18 16.19 20.86
N LYS A 542 -21.82 17.24 21.38
CA LYS A 542 -21.71 17.64 22.79
C LYS A 542 -22.13 16.52 23.74
N SER A 543 -23.34 15.99 23.58
CA SER A 543 -23.85 14.94 24.47
C SER A 543 -23.09 13.62 24.28
N TYR A 544 -22.57 13.34 23.09
CA TYR A 544 -21.75 12.18 22.83
C TYR A 544 -20.39 12.28 23.55
N LEU A 545 -19.72 13.43 23.46
CA LEU A 545 -18.50 13.70 24.24
C LEU A 545 -18.77 13.63 25.76
N ASP A 546 -19.90 14.15 26.23
CA ASP A 546 -20.31 14.04 27.63
C ASP A 546 -20.50 12.57 28.06
N TYR A 547 -21.15 11.76 27.23
CA TYR A 547 -21.32 10.32 27.45
C TYR A 547 -19.98 9.58 27.52
N LEU A 548 -19.04 9.95 26.64
CA LEU A 548 -17.70 9.33 26.60
C LEU A 548 -16.80 9.80 27.74
N GLY A 549 -17.14 10.90 28.42
CA GLY A 549 -16.28 11.55 29.41
C GLY A 549 -15.08 12.25 28.77
N ILE A 550 -15.27 12.83 27.58
CA ILE A 550 -14.24 13.48 26.77
C ILE A 550 -14.61 14.96 26.60
N ILE A 551 -13.61 15.83 26.50
CA ILE A 551 -13.76 17.23 26.10
C ILE A 551 -13.03 17.50 24.79
N LYS A 552 -13.62 18.33 23.93
CA LYS A 552 -12.97 18.91 22.75
C LYS A 552 -12.45 20.29 23.13
N LEU A 553 -11.13 20.48 23.09
CA LEU A 553 -10.49 21.77 23.40
C LEU A 553 -10.43 22.68 22.18
N SER A 554 -10.11 22.09 21.03
CA SER A 554 -10.08 22.75 19.73
C SER A 554 -10.19 21.70 18.63
N ASP A 555 -10.14 22.12 17.37
CA ASP A 555 -10.15 21.18 16.25
C ASP A 555 -8.96 20.21 16.34
N ASN A 556 -9.27 18.91 16.34
CA ASN A 556 -8.35 17.79 16.48
C ASN A 556 -7.65 17.64 17.86
N ILE A 557 -8.08 18.36 18.90
CA ILE A 557 -7.57 18.19 20.28
C ILE A 557 -8.69 17.73 21.20
N PHE A 558 -8.59 16.48 21.65
CA PHE A 558 -9.51 15.85 22.61
C PHE A 558 -8.73 15.41 23.86
N ARG A 559 -9.39 15.47 25.01
CA ARG A 559 -8.84 14.99 26.29
C ARG A 559 -9.92 14.32 27.13
N LEU A 560 -9.52 13.47 28.07
CA LEU A 560 -10.44 12.98 29.10
C LEU A 560 -10.87 14.14 30.00
N LYS A 561 -12.12 14.12 30.44
CA LYS A 561 -12.57 14.97 31.54
C LYS A 561 -11.78 14.58 32.80
N SER A 562 -11.17 15.58 33.42
CA SER A 562 -10.51 15.48 34.71
C SER A 562 -11.48 15.08 35.81
#